data_AF-A0A2A4U0X7-F1
#
_entry.id   AF-A0A2A4U0X7-F1
#
_cell.length_a   1.000
_cell.length_b   1.000
_cell.length_c   1.000
_cell.angle_alpha   90.00
_cell.angle_beta   90.00
_cell.angle_gamma   90.00
#
_symmetry.space_group_name_H-M   'P 1'
#
loop_
_entity.id
_entity.type
_entity.pdbx_description
1 polymer ?
#
loop_
_entity_poly.entity_id
_entity_poly.type
_entity_poly.pdbx_seq_one_letter_code
_entity_poly.pdbx_strand_id
1 'polypeptide(L)'
;MNSKLNRKDLKQACIFFGGIRGLSRLTDINAGNISKWFNGQPTLSDEKLSILLKELGFQDGTVDEDRVHSWVLKKVINANLRATDLTPALKLYFPKGAKIAKAPWAVAGLKSLKRTITGNAPPPAVYAITDGKTRVVLHLTANLILHKGNIKSHLNWRDGVEEKSILDIAEDNQTWIKNVPSIQEFDAVWNNAKTTLSLDDINTAIQNEGITFEEAIKRIRRD
;
A
#
# COMPACT_ATOMS: atom_id res chain seq x y z
N MET A 1 11.56 -9.34 23.27
CA MET A 1 11.11 -9.17 21.88
C MET A 1 11.13 -10.53 21.17
N ASN A 2 9.98 -10.97 20.66
CA ASN A 2 9.76 -12.30 20.08
C ASN A 2 10.72 -12.63 18.92
N SER A 3 11.19 -13.88 18.90
CA SER A 3 12.25 -14.45 18.04
C SER A 3 11.93 -14.60 16.54
N LYS A 4 10.90 -13.92 16.01
CA LYS A 4 10.39 -14.22 14.65
C LYS A 4 10.80 -13.22 13.55
N LEU A 5 11.17 -11.99 13.88
CA LEU A 5 11.56 -11.00 12.87
C LEU A 5 13.09 -10.98 12.69
N ASN A 6 13.54 -11.50 11.55
CA ASN A 6 14.95 -11.48 11.18
C ASN A 6 15.38 -10.07 10.74
N ARG A 7 16.43 -9.53 11.36
CA ARG A 7 16.99 -8.20 11.03
C ARG A 7 17.38 -8.08 9.56
N LYS A 8 17.83 -9.15 8.92
CA LYS A 8 18.16 -9.15 7.49
C LYS A 8 16.93 -8.91 6.63
N ASP A 9 15.79 -9.50 7.00
CA ASP A 9 14.54 -9.36 6.25
C ASP A 9 13.92 -7.97 6.47
N LEU A 10 13.95 -7.46 7.71
CA LEU A 10 13.56 -6.08 8.02
C LEU A 10 14.42 -5.05 7.28
N LYS A 11 15.73 -5.32 7.11
CA LYS A 11 16.62 -4.47 6.33
C LYS A 11 16.19 -4.41 4.85
N GLN A 12 15.70 -5.51 4.29
CA GLN A 12 15.17 -5.51 2.92
C GLN A 12 13.90 -4.68 2.81
N ALA A 13 13.00 -4.76 3.79
CA ALA A 13 11.77 -3.98 3.84
C ALA A 13 11.98 -2.45 3.79
N CYS A 14 13.16 -1.97 4.20
CA CYS A 14 13.53 -0.56 4.11
C CYS A 14 13.43 0.00 2.67
N ILE A 15 13.50 -0.86 1.63
CA ILE A 15 13.37 -0.41 0.24
C ILE A 15 12.07 0.35 -0.01
N PHE A 16 10.97 -0.07 0.61
CA PHE A 16 9.65 0.56 0.49
C PHE A 16 9.58 1.96 1.10
N PHE A 17 10.58 2.34 1.89
CA PHE A 17 10.65 3.62 2.58
C PHE A 17 11.78 4.51 2.02
N GLY A 18 12.30 4.20 0.82
CA GLY A 18 13.46 4.90 0.25
C GLY A 18 14.80 4.47 0.85
N GLY A 19 14.87 3.26 1.41
CA GLY A 19 16.03 2.69 2.08
C GLY A 19 16.20 3.21 3.51
N ILE A 20 17.31 2.82 4.15
CA ILE A 20 17.65 3.19 5.53
C ILE A 20 17.64 4.73 5.73
N ARG A 21 18.07 5.49 4.72
CA ARG A 21 18.06 6.97 4.79
C ARG A 21 16.65 7.55 4.78
N GLY A 22 15.71 6.94 4.07
CA GLY A 22 14.33 7.41 4.09
C GLY A 22 13.66 7.07 5.42
N LEU A 23 13.87 5.85 5.92
CA LEU A 23 13.40 5.44 7.25
C LEU A 23 13.99 6.30 8.38
N SER A 24 15.26 6.68 8.28
CA SER A 24 15.92 7.62 9.19
C SER A 24 15.20 8.97 9.29
N ARG A 25 14.65 9.49 8.18
CA ARG A 25 13.89 10.75 8.17
C ARG A 25 12.49 10.59 8.77
N LEU A 26 11.87 9.43 8.58
CA LEU A 26 10.53 9.15 9.10
C LEU A 26 10.55 8.95 10.62
N THR A 27 11.64 8.41 11.15
CA THR A 27 11.78 8.03 12.57
C THR A 27 12.62 9.00 13.40
N ASP A 28 13.30 9.95 12.77
CA ASP A 28 14.33 10.80 13.37
C ASP A 28 15.48 10.01 14.05
N ILE A 29 15.73 8.78 13.60
CA ILE A 29 16.84 7.95 14.08
C ILE A 29 17.99 8.05 13.09
N ASN A 30 19.22 8.23 13.59
CA ASN A 30 20.42 8.27 12.75
C ASN A 30 20.55 7.01 11.85
N ALA A 31 20.70 7.22 10.54
CA ALA A 31 20.83 6.16 9.55
C ALA A 31 22.00 5.18 9.81
N GLY A 32 23.11 5.68 10.35
CA GLY A 32 24.26 4.86 10.74
C GLY A 32 23.92 3.90 11.87
N ASN A 33 23.17 4.36 12.88
CA ASN A 33 22.70 3.50 13.97
C ASN A 33 21.70 2.45 13.47
N ILE A 34 20.72 2.85 12.64
CA ILE A 34 19.80 1.89 12.00
C ILE A 34 20.58 0.80 11.24
N SER A 35 21.56 1.21 10.41
CA SER A 35 22.37 0.28 9.62
C SER A 35 23.19 -0.67 10.49
N LYS A 36 23.87 -0.15 11.52
CA LYS A 36 24.66 -0.96 12.46
C LYS A 36 23.76 -1.95 13.20
N TRP A 37 22.57 -1.54 13.60
CA TRP A 37 21.59 -2.41 14.25
C TRP A 37 21.12 -3.56 13.38
N PHE A 38 20.77 -3.29 12.12
CA PHE A 38 20.43 -4.35 11.16
C PHE A 38 21.58 -5.34 10.95
N ASN A 39 22.82 -4.90 11.10
CA ASN A 39 24.02 -5.74 11.00
C ASN A 39 24.41 -6.42 12.33
N GLY A 40 23.56 -6.37 13.36
CA GLY A 40 23.76 -7.10 14.62
C GLY A 40 24.16 -6.23 15.82
N GLN A 41 24.59 -4.99 15.62
CA GLN A 41 25.15 -4.17 16.69
C GLN A 41 24.05 -3.55 17.58
N PRO A 42 24.20 -3.51 18.91
CA PRO A 42 23.18 -2.97 19.83
C PRO A 42 23.22 -1.43 19.87
N THR A 43 22.93 -0.78 18.75
CA THR A 43 23.06 0.69 18.58
C THR A 43 21.74 1.46 18.72
N LEU A 44 20.63 0.75 18.96
CA LEU A 44 19.30 1.33 19.20
C LEU A 44 18.82 0.91 20.58
N SER A 45 18.23 1.85 21.33
CA SER A 45 17.46 1.55 22.53
C SER A 45 16.14 0.88 22.17
N ASP A 46 15.47 0.27 23.16
CA ASP A 46 14.18 -0.41 22.96
C ASP A 46 13.08 0.55 22.48
N GLU A 47 13.10 1.80 22.96
CA GLU A 47 12.20 2.87 22.51
C GLU A 47 12.40 3.18 21.02
N LYS A 48 13.65 3.43 20.61
CA LYS A 48 13.97 3.70 19.20
C LYS A 48 13.68 2.50 18.31
N LEU A 49 13.89 1.29 18.81
CA LEU A 49 13.54 0.08 18.09
C LEU A 49 12.03 -0.06 17.92
N SER A 50 11.24 0.27 18.94
CA SER A 50 9.78 0.25 18.85
C SER A 50 9.26 1.26 17.83
N ILE A 51 9.81 2.48 17.80
CA ILE A 51 9.52 3.49 16.77
C ILE A 51 9.87 2.96 15.37
N LEU A 52 11.07 2.39 15.22
CA LEU A 52 11.55 1.85 13.95
C LEU A 52 10.63 0.74 13.41
N LEU A 53 10.24 -0.21 14.27
CA LEU A 53 9.37 -1.33 13.90
C LEU A 53 7.96 -0.85 13.57
N LYS A 54 7.41 0.07 14.36
CA LYS A 54 6.10 0.69 14.09
C LYS A 54 6.09 1.39 12.74
N GLU A 55 7.15 2.12 12.39
CA GLU A 55 7.25 2.79 11.09
C GLU A 55 7.33 1.78 9.95
N LEU A 56 8.12 0.71 10.13
CA LEU A 56 8.15 -0.44 9.21
C LEU A 56 6.82 -1.20 9.16
N GLY A 57 5.84 -0.89 10.01
CA GLY A 57 4.53 -1.55 9.99
C GLY A 57 4.47 -2.86 10.73
N PHE A 58 5.27 -2.99 11.78
CA PHE A 58 5.22 -4.13 12.69
C PHE A 58 4.78 -3.68 14.08
N GLN A 59 3.81 -4.40 14.63
CA GLN A 59 3.35 -4.28 16.01
C GLN A 59 3.42 -5.66 16.65
N ASP A 60 4.01 -5.74 17.85
CA ASP A 60 4.17 -6.98 18.63
C ASP A 60 4.82 -8.16 17.88
N GLY A 61 5.63 -7.85 16.85
CA GLY A 61 6.37 -8.82 16.05
C GLY A 61 5.60 -9.38 14.85
N THR A 62 4.40 -8.87 14.58
CA THR A 62 3.60 -9.18 13.39
C THR A 62 3.38 -7.94 12.55
N VAL A 63 2.96 -8.12 11.30
CA VAL A 63 2.54 -6.99 10.45
C VAL A 63 1.32 -6.33 11.09
N ASP A 64 1.30 -5.01 11.12
CA ASP A 64 0.18 -4.21 11.60
C ASP A 64 -0.98 -4.31 10.58
N GLU A 65 -2.05 -5.01 10.94
CA GLU A 65 -3.24 -5.22 10.11
C GLU A 65 -4.28 -4.09 10.31
N ASP A 66 -4.11 -3.24 11.33
CA ASP A 66 -5.04 -2.18 11.74
C ASP A 66 -4.75 -0.84 11.05
N ARG A 67 -3.93 -0.86 10.00
CA ARG A 67 -3.67 0.31 9.15
C ARG A 67 -3.45 -0.05 7.70
N VAL A 68 -3.53 0.98 6.85
CA VAL A 68 -3.01 0.93 5.49
C VAL A 68 -1.54 1.36 5.51
N HIS A 69 -0.65 0.51 5.04
CA HIS A 69 0.77 0.84 4.92
C HIS A 69 1.00 1.70 3.68
N SER A 70 1.80 2.77 3.82
CA SER A 70 2.17 3.62 2.69
C SER A 70 3.62 3.37 2.29
N TRP A 71 3.79 2.84 1.09
CA TRP A 71 5.10 2.56 0.51
C TRP A 71 5.40 3.55 -0.59
N VAL A 72 6.64 4.02 -0.65
CA VAL A 72 7.12 4.96 -1.67
C VAL A 72 8.43 4.44 -2.27
N LEU A 73 8.33 3.92 -3.49
CA LEU A 73 9.51 3.53 -4.27
C LEU A 73 10.01 4.73 -5.08
N LYS A 74 11.04 5.39 -4.56
CA LYS A 74 11.72 6.53 -5.20
C LYS A 74 12.72 6.15 -6.29
N LYS A 75 13.04 4.85 -6.37
CA LYS A 75 13.88 4.25 -7.39
C LYS A 75 13.30 2.87 -7.70
N VAL A 76 12.75 2.70 -8.90
CA VAL A 76 12.71 1.38 -9.53
C VAL A 76 14.05 1.31 -10.25
N ILE A 77 14.95 0.44 -9.80
CA ILE A 77 16.25 0.31 -10.45
C ILE A 77 16.00 0.02 -11.94
N ASN A 78 16.61 0.90 -12.72
CA ASN A 78 16.29 1.29 -14.09
C ASN A 78 16.15 0.11 -15.06
N ALA A 79 15.39 0.33 -16.14
CA ALA A 79 15.01 -0.64 -17.18
C ALA A 79 16.16 -1.40 -17.88
N ASN A 80 17.43 -1.15 -17.53
CA ASN A 80 18.59 -1.77 -18.17
C ASN A 80 19.58 -2.52 -17.24
N LEU A 81 19.42 -2.58 -15.91
CA LEU A 81 20.32 -3.37 -15.05
C LEU A 81 19.59 -3.95 -13.82
N ARG A 82 19.14 -5.21 -13.96
CA ARG A 82 18.54 -6.11 -12.95
C ARG A 82 17.46 -5.45 -12.07
N ALA A 83 16.20 -5.71 -12.44
CA ALA A 83 15.03 -5.43 -11.59
C ALA A 83 15.34 -5.78 -10.13
N THR A 84 15.22 -4.80 -9.23
CA THR A 84 15.34 -5.08 -7.80
C THR A 84 14.31 -6.11 -7.43
N ASP A 85 14.77 -7.22 -6.88
CA ASP A 85 13.90 -8.29 -6.44
C ASP A 85 13.21 -7.85 -5.15
N LEU A 86 11.94 -7.46 -5.26
CA LEU A 86 11.15 -7.04 -4.10
C LEU A 86 10.66 -8.25 -3.30
N THR A 87 10.80 -9.48 -3.81
CA THR A 87 10.26 -10.70 -3.21
C THR A 87 10.65 -10.89 -1.74
N PRO A 88 11.91 -10.68 -1.31
CA PRO A 88 12.27 -10.85 0.10
C PRO A 88 11.53 -9.87 1.01
N ALA A 89 11.38 -8.61 0.59
CA ALA A 89 10.66 -7.61 1.33
C ALA A 89 9.15 -7.89 1.33
N LEU A 90 8.58 -8.29 0.19
CA LEU A 90 7.16 -8.63 0.09
C LEU A 90 6.79 -9.84 0.95
N LYS A 91 7.64 -10.87 1.02
CA LYS A 91 7.42 -12.07 1.86
C LYS A 91 7.29 -11.75 3.34
N LEU A 92 7.89 -10.64 3.79
CA LEU A 92 7.79 -10.20 5.17
C LEU A 92 6.38 -9.72 5.51
N TYR A 93 5.70 -9.07 4.56
CA TYR A 93 4.34 -8.54 4.74
C TYR A 93 3.27 -9.54 4.30
N PHE A 94 3.54 -10.32 3.26
CA PHE A 94 2.58 -11.19 2.60
C PHE A 94 3.13 -12.62 2.47
N PRO A 95 3.39 -13.37 3.56
CA PRO A 95 4.08 -14.66 3.47
C PRO A 95 3.42 -15.68 2.53
N LYS A 96 2.11 -15.58 2.30
CA LYS A 96 1.31 -16.41 1.37
C LYS A 96 1.11 -15.78 -0.02
N GLY A 97 1.71 -14.63 -0.27
CA GLY A 97 1.44 -13.78 -1.42
C GLY A 97 0.22 -12.88 -1.23
N ALA A 98 0.02 -11.97 -2.16
CA ALA A 98 -1.07 -10.99 -2.13
C ALA A 98 -1.60 -10.69 -3.53
N LYS A 99 -2.72 -9.99 -3.59
CA LYS A 99 -3.27 -9.44 -4.83
C LYS A 99 -2.83 -7.99 -5.01
N ILE A 100 -2.70 -7.55 -6.26
CA ILE A 100 -2.36 -6.18 -6.63
C ILE A 100 -3.33 -5.64 -7.70
N ALA A 101 -3.68 -4.37 -7.57
CA ALA A 101 -4.42 -3.59 -8.57
C ALA A 101 -3.80 -2.20 -8.70
N LYS A 102 -3.99 -1.55 -9.85
CA LYS A 102 -3.36 -0.28 -10.18
C LYS A 102 -4.39 0.82 -10.41
N ALA A 103 -3.98 2.06 -10.17
CA ALA A 103 -4.79 3.22 -10.52
C ALA A 103 -5.05 3.28 -12.04
N PRO A 104 -6.18 3.85 -12.51
CA PRO A 104 -6.50 3.95 -13.93
C PRO A 104 -5.43 4.66 -14.77
N TRP A 105 -4.72 5.62 -14.17
CA TRP A 105 -3.67 6.40 -14.83
C TRP A 105 -2.27 5.78 -14.77
N ALA A 106 -2.09 4.67 -14.05
CA ALA A 106 -0.83 3.94 -13.96
C ALA A 106 -0.59 3.13 -15.26
N VAL A 107 -0.37 3.84 -16.36
CA VAL A 107 -0.23 3.28 -17.71
C VAL A 107 1.24 3.27 -18.13
N ALA A 108 1.71 2.12 -18.60
CA ALA A 108 3.04 1.94 -19.16
C ALA A 108 3.16 2.50 -20.60
N GLY A 109 4.35 2.98 -20.98
CA GLY A 109 4.74 3.19 -22.38
C GLY A 109 4.27 4.49 -23.05
N LEU A 110 4.07 4.48 -24.37
CA LEU A 110 3.80 5.65 -25.24
C LEU A 110 2.65 6.57 -24.76
N LYS A 111 1.69 6.04 -23.99
CA LYS A 111 0.59 6.82 -23.40
C LYS A 111 1.05 7.75 -22.26
N SER A 112 2.05 7.34 -21.46
CA SER A 112 2.64 8.23 -20.45
C SER A 112 3.48 9.33 -21.11
N LEU A 113 4.21 8.98 -22.18
CA LEU A 113 5.01 9.92 -22.97
C LEU A 113 4.16 11.06 -23.56
N LYS A 114 2.97 10.74 -24.10
CA LYS A 114 2.03 11.74 -24.62
C LYS A 114 1.56 12.75 -23.56
N ARG A 115 1.30 12.33 -22.32
CA ARG A 115 0.90 13.24 -21.21
C ARG A 115 2.03 14.19 -20.82
N THR A 116 3.26 13.69 -20.77
CA THR A 116 4.45 14.50 -20.48
C THR A 116 4.69 15.55 -21.56
N ILE A 117 4.44 15.22 -22.83
CA ILE A 117 4.57 16.15 -23.96
C ILE A 117 3.51 17.26 -23.92
N THR A 118 2.31 17.00 -23.39
CA THR A 118 1.25 18.03 -23.24
C THR A 118 1.40 18.90 -21.97
N GLY A 119 2.56 18.87 -21.30
CA GLY A 119 2.89 19.77 -20.19
C GLY A 119 2.29 19.42 -18.82
N ASN A 120 1.50 18.35 -18.72
CA ASN A 120 0.94 17.88 -17.45
C ASN A 120 1.82 16.74 -16.92
N ALA A 121 2.56 17.01 -15.84
CA ALA A 121 3.29 15.96 -15.13
C ALA A 121 2.28 14.90 -14.66
N PRO A 122 2.40 13.63 -15.09
CA PRO A 122 1.46 12.60 -14.70
C PRO A 122 1.51 12.41 -13.18
N PRO A 123 0.36 12.17 -12.50
CA PRO A 123 0.35 11.83 -11.10
C PRO A 123 1.21 10.56 -10.85
N PRO A 124 1.74 10.38 -9.63
CA PRO A 124 2.49 9.18 -9.28
C PRO A 124 1.67 7.93 -9.61
N ALA A 125 2.34 6.86 -10.05
CA ALA A 125 1.67 5.60 -10.25
C ALA A 125 1.33 5.00 -8.89
N VAL A 126 0.05 4.71 -8.68
CA VAL A 126 -0.49 4.18 -7.41
C VAL A 126 -0.95 2.74 -7.62
N TYR A 127 -0.60 1.89 -6.67
CA TYR A 127 -1.01 0.49 -6.62
C TYR A 127 -1.58 0.18 -5.24
N ALA A 128 -2.66 -0.60 -5.20
CA ALA A 128 -3.18 -1.21 -3.98
C ALA A 128 -2.71 -2.66 -3.91
N ILE A 129 -2.26 -3.11 -2.75
CA ILE A 129 -1.85 -4.50 -2.51
C ILE A 129 -2.51 -5.01 -1.24
N THR A 130 -3.11 -6.19 -1.29
CA THR A 130 -3.69 -6.82 -0.10
C THR A 130 -3.81 -8.34 -0.22
N ASP A 131 -3.70 -9.04 0.90
CA ASP A 131 -4.04 -10.46 1.07
C ASP A 131 -5.40 -10.65 1.78
N GLY A 132 -6.16 -9.57 1.97
CA GLY A 132 -7.42 -9.52 2.71
C GLY A 132 -7.26 -9.07 4.17
N LYS A 133 -6.03 -9.04 4.70
CA LYS A 133 -5.73 -8.57 6.06
C LYS A 133 -4.79 -7.38 6.06
N THR A 134 -3.62 -7.54 5.45
CA THR A 134 -2.65 -6.47 5.29
C THR A 134 -3.02 -5.62 4.08
N ARG A 135 -2.97 -4.28 4.23
CA ARG A 135 -3.34 -3.32 3.18
C ARG A 135 -2.18 -2.40 2.92
N VAL A 136 -1.83 -2.22 1.65
CA VAL A 136 -0.70 -1.38 1.25
C VAL A 136 -1.12 -0.51 0.08
N VAL A 137 -0.79 0.77 0.16
CA VAL A 137 -0.75 1.69 -0.98
C VAL A 137 0.71 1.91 -1.36
N LEU A 138 1.05 1.52 -2.58
CA LEU A 138 2.38 1.67 -3.14
C LEU A 138 2.39 2.81 -4.16
N HIS A 139 3.18 3.84 -3.86
CA HIS A 139 3.47 4.96 -4.73
C HIS A 139 4.80 4.74 -5.45
N LEU A 140 4.79 4.88 -6.77
CA LEU A 140 6.00 5.01 -7.57
C LEU A 140 6.16 6.47 -8.00
N THR A 141 7.39 6.98 -7.93
CA THR A 141 7.68 8.33 -8.46
C THR A 141 7.41 8.40 -9.96
N ALA A 142 7.12 9.61 -10.46
CA ALA A 142 6.71 9.85 -11.84
C ALA A 142 7.58 9.10 -12.87
N ASN A 143 6.92 8.55 -13.90
CA ASN A 143 7.49 7.72 -14.98
C ASN A 143 7.98 6.33 -14.59
N LEU A 144 7.77 5.89 -13.35
CA LEU A 144 8.04 4.51 -12.94
C LEU A 144 6.76 3.67 -12.97
N ILE A 145 6.91 2.43 -13.41
CA ILE A 145 5.86 1.39 -13.41
C ILE A 145 6.44 0.12 -12.79
N LEU A 146 5.61 -0.67 -12.13
CA LEU A 146 6.00 -2.00 -11.70
C LEU A 146 6.05 -2.92 -12.93
N HIS A 147 7.20 -3.53 -13.17
CA HIS A 147 7.31 -4.61 -14.15
C HIS A 147 7.09 -5.96 -13.46
N LYS A 148 6.59 -6.95 -14.21
CA LYS A 148 6.42 -8.34 -13.72
C LYS A 148 7.70 -8.92 -13.09
N GLY A 149 8.87 -8.50 -13.56
CA GLY A 149 10.17 -8.89 -13.00
C GLY A 149 10.47 -8.33 -11.60
N ASN A 150 9.81 -7.24 -11.18
CA ASN A 150 9.99 -6.63 -9.85
C ASN A 150 9.21 -7.37 -8.76
N ILE A 151 8.07 -7.96 -9.11
CA ILE A 151 7.07 -8.50 -8.17
C ILE A 151 6.88 -10.03 -8.27
N LYS A 152 7.80 -10.71 -9.00
CA LYS A 152 7.85 -12.17 -9.27
C LYS A 152 6.90 -13.01 -8.39
N SER A 153 5.95 -13.73 -8.99
CA SER A 153 5.05 -14.78 -8.44
C SER A 153 4.40 -14.58 -7.06
N HIS A 154 4.69 -13.50 -6.35
CA HIS A 154 4.29 -13.29 -4.97
C HIS A 154 3.19 -12.25 -4.86
N LEU A 155 3.10 -11.37 -5.86
CA LEU A 155 1.89 -10.60 -6.14
C LEU A 155 1.21 -11.17 -7.39
N ASN A 156 -0.10 -11.36 -7.31
CA ASN A 156 -0.94 -11.72 -8.42
C ASN A 156 -1.88 -10.56 -8.74
N TRP A 157 -2.10 -10.27 -10.02
CA TRP A 157 -3.09 -9.28 -10.42
C TRP A 157 -4.47 -9.67 -9.88
N ARG A 158 -5.20 -8.72 -9.27
CA ARG A 158 -6.49 -8.93 -8.60
C ARG A 158 -7.46 -9.73 -9.46
N ASP A 159 -7.52 -9.37 -10.74
CA ASP A 159 -8.41 -9.89 -11.77
C ASP A 159 -7.66 -10.76 -12.80
N GLY A 160 -6.56 -11.39 -12.37
CA GLY A 160 -5.73 -12.32 -13.15
C GLY A 160 -4.76 -11.67 -14.14
N VAL A 161 -5.11 -10.51 -14.69
CA VAL A 161 -4.29 -9.74 -15.63
C VAL A 161 -4.21 -8.26 -15.24
N GLU A 162 -3.13 -7.59 -15.64
CA GLU A 162 -2.85 -6.19 -15.30
C GLU A 162 -3.94 -5.24 -15.82
N GLU A 163 -4.41 -5.46 -17.04
CA GLU A 163 -5.33 -4.58 -17.76
C GLU A 163 -6.72 -4.54 -17.13
N LYS A 164 -7.11 -5.60 -16.41
CA LYS A 164 -8.39 -5.71 -15.71
C LYS A 164 -8.30 -5.30 -14.25
N SER A 165 -7.11 -5.35 -13.66
CA SER A 165 -6.88 -5.07 -12.24
C SER A 165 -6.74 -3.58 -11.99
N ILE A 166 -7.81 -2.85 -12.29
CA ILE A 166 -7.88 -1.39 -12.19
C ILE A 166 -8.73 -1.01 -10.98
N LEU A 167 -8.22 -0.06 -10.19
CA LEU A 167 -8.92 0.53 -9.05
C LEU A 167 -9.95 1.55 -9.52
N ASP A 168 -11.09 1.61 -8.85
CA ASP A 168 -12.11 2.64 -9.07
C ASP A 168 -11.76 3.92 -8.29
N ILE A 169 -10.80 4.68 -8.80
CA ILE A 169 -10.35 5.97 -8.23
C ILE A 169 -10.17 7.02 -9.32
N ALA A 170 -10.54 8.27 -9.00
CA ALA A 170 -10.36 9.42 -9.87
C ALA A 170 -8.93 9.96 -9.86
N GLU A 171 -8.48 10.54 -10.98
CA GLU A 171 -7.10 11.03 -11.17
C GLU A 171 -6.70 12.19 -10.24
N ASP A 172 -7.68 12.86 -9.64
CA ASP A 172 -7.48 13.98 -8.71
C ASP A 172 -7.64 13.57 -7.24
N ASN A 173 -7.87 12.28 -6.95
CA ASN A 173 -8.07 11.77 -5.59
C ASN A 173 -6.81 11.95 -4.73
N GLN A 174 -6.76 13.06 -3.98
CA GLN A 174 -5.58 13.44 -3.21
C GLN A 174 -5.25 12.45 -2.08
N THR A 175 -6.26 11.78 -1.53
CA THR A 175 -6.06 10.79 -0.46
C THR A 175 -5.16 9.65 -0.95
N TRP A 176 -5.44 9.10 -2.13
CA TRP A 176 -4.66 8.02 -2.73
C TRP A 176 -3.36 8.48 -3.39
N ILE A 177 -3.22 9.76 -3.71
CA ILE A 177 -2.05 10.30 -4.43
C ILE A 177 -0.98 10.83 -3.47
N LYS A 178 -1.38 11.46 -2.36
CA LYS A 178 -0.48 12.18 -1.45
C LYS A 178 -0.52 11.68 -0.01
N ASN A 179 -1.64 11.09 0.40
CA ASN A 179 -1.86 10.67 1.78
C ASN A 179 -1.96 9.14 1.87
N VAL A 180 -2.48 8.66 2.99
CA VAL A 180 -2.78 7.26 3.24
C VAL A 180 -4.28 7.16 3.47
N PRO A 181 -5.02 6.36 2.67
CA PRO A 181 -6.46 6.19 2.89
C PRO A 181 -6.73 5.46 4.21
N SER A 182 -7.92 5.65 4.77
CA SER A 182 -8.43 4.81 5.85
C SER A 182 -8.63 3.37 5.37
N ILE A 183 -8.80 2.44 6.32
CA ILE A 183 -9.13 1.03 5.97
C ILE A 183 -10.44 0.98 5.18
N GLN A 184 -11.46 1.75 5.57
CA GLN A 184 -12.75 1.77 4.91
C GLN A 184 -12.64 2.30 3.47
N GLU A 185 -11.87 3.37 3.27
CA GLU A 185 -11.61 3.92 1.93
C GLU A 185 -10.83 2.94 1.05
N PHE A 186 -9.83 2.27 1.62
CA PHE A 186 -9.07 1.24 0.93
C PHE A 186 -9.97 0.09 0.49
N ASP A 187 -10.75 -0.47 1.41
CA ASP A 187 -11.59 -1.64 1.16
C ASP A 187 -12.72 -1.32 0.19
N ALA A 188 -13.29 -0.12 0.24
CA ALA A 188 -14.33 0.28 -0.69
C ALA A 188 -13.80 0.38 -2.13
N VAL A 189 -12.67 1.06 -2.33
CA VAL A 189 -12.00 1.12 -3.64
C VAL A 189 -11.55 -0.26 -4.11
N TRP A 190 -11.02 -1.09 -3.21
CA TRP A 190 -10.55 -2.43 -3.54
C TRP A 190 -11.67 -3.35 -4.03
N ASN A 191 -12.83 -3.28 -3.38
CA ASN A 191 -14.02 -4.09 -3.70
C ASN A 191 -14.92 -3.46 -4.77
N ASN A 192 -14.53 -2.31 -5.34
CA ASN A 192 -15.37 -1.49 -6.21
C ASN A 192 -16.75 -1.18 -5.56
N ALA A 193 -16.78 -1.08 -4.23
CA ALA A 193 -17.96 -0.67 -3.51
C ALA A 193 -18.06 0.85 -3.58
N LYS A 194 -19.27 1.38 -3.84
CA LYS A 194 -19.50 2.83 -3.72
C LYS A 194 -19.19 3.24 -2.28
N THR A 195 -18.17 4.08 -2.11
CA THR A 195 -17.78 4.67 -0.83
C THR A 195 -18.87 5.58 -0.25
N THR A 196 -19.77 6.06 -1.09
CA THR A 196 -20.95 6.85 -0.71
C THR A 196 -22.19 6.02 -1.00
N LEU A 197 -22.87 5.58 0.07
CA LEU A 197 -24.22 5.03 -0.04
C LEU A 197 -25.13 6.15 -0.55
N SER A 198 -25.73 5.97 -1.72
CA SER A 198 -26.78 6.87 -2.19
C SER A 198 -28.09 6.60 -1.46
N LEU A 199 -29.02 7.55 -1.49
CA LEU A 199 -30.38 7.34 -0.98
C LEU A 199 -31.06 6.14 -1.66
N ASP A 200 -30.72 5.85 -2.91
CA ASP A 200 -31.22 4.69 -3.64
C ASP A 200 -30.63 3.37 -3.12
N ASP A 201 -29.35 3.36 -2.73
CA ASP A 201 -28.72 2.19 -2.12
C ASP A 201 -29.37 1.90 -0.75
N ILE A 202 -29.69 2.96 0.02
CA ILE A 202 -30.42 2.86 1.30
C ILE A 202 -31.85 2.35 1.07
N ASN A 203 -32.58 2.91 0.11
CA ASN A 203 -33.93 2.49 -0.22
C ASN A 203 -33.98 1.03 -0.68
N THR A 204 -33.00 0.60 -1.48
CA THR A 204 -32.88 -0.79 -1.95
C THR A 204 -32.62 -1.75 -0.79
N ALA A 205 -31.76 -1.38 0.17
CA ALA A 205 -31.49 -2.18 1.36
C ALA A 205 -32.74 -2.32 2.26
N ILE A 206 -33.47 -1.22 2.48
CA ILE A 206 -34.73 -1.21 3.25
C ILE A 206 -35.78 -2.11 2.59
N GLN A 207 -35.91 -2.05 1.27
CA GLN A 207 -36.82 -2.91 0.51
C GLN A 207 -36.42 -4.40 0.58
N ASN A 208 -35.11 -4.70 0.49
CA ASN A 208 -34.62 -6.07 0.57
C ASN A 208 -34.81 -6.70 1.97
N GLU A 209 -34.75 -5.91 3.03
CA GLU A 209 -35.09 -6.35 4.38
C GLU A 209 -36.61 -6.43 4.63
N GLY A 210 -37.44 -5.97 3.68
CA GLY A 210 -38.89 -5.97 3.80
C GLY A 210 -39.41 -5.08 4.93
N ILE A 211 -38.63 -4.07 5.34
CA ILE A 211 -38.99 -3.13 6.40
C ILE A 211 -39.38 -1.77 5.83
N THR A 212 -40.13 -0.99 6.60
CA THR A 212 -40.46 0.38 6.22
C THR A 212 -39.33 1.34 6.60
N PHE A 213 -39.29 2.51 5.95
CA PHE A 213 -38.33 3.56 6.27
C PHE A 213 -38.43 4.01 7.75
N GLU A 214 -39.64 4.07 8.30
CA GLU A 214 -39.87 4.41 9.71
C GLU A 214 -39.29 3.36 10.67
N GLU A 215 -39.43 2.07 10.33
CA GLU A 215 -38.87 0.98 11.14
C GLU A 215 -37.33 0.94 11.05
N ALA A 216 -36.76 1.24 9.89
CA ALA A 216 -35.31 1.39 9.72
C ALA A 216 -34.75 2.52 10.60
N ILE A 217 -35.39 3.69 10.62
CA ILE A 217 -35.01 4.81 11.51
C ILE A 217 -35.12 4.42 12.99
N LYS A 218 -36.18 3.71 13.36
CA LYS A 218 -36.43 3.29 14.73
C LYS A 218 -35.36 2.31 15.25
N ARG A 219 -34.84 1.44 14.37
CA ARG A 219 -33.72 0.54 14.70
C ARG A 219 -32.43 1.31 14.92
N ILE A 220 -32.09 2.23 14.02
CA ILE A 220 -30.88 3.07 14.13
C ILE A 220 -30.89 3.92 15.40
N ARG A 221 -32.06 4.42 15.82
CA ARG A 221 -32.21 5.25 17.03
C ARG A 221 -32.27 4.45 18.34
N ARG A 222 -32.34 3.12 18.27
CA ARG A 222 -32.43 2.24 19.45
C ARG A 222 -31.08 1.61 19.84
N ASP A 223 -30.07 1.77 19.00
CA ASP A 223 -28.65 1.58 19.33
C ASP A 223 -28.00 2.92 19.74
#